data_AF-A0A7J9M0Z9-F1
#
_entry.id   AF-A0A7J9M0Z9-F1
#
_cell.length_a   1.000
_cell.length_b   1.000
_cell.length_c   1.000
_cell.angle_alpha   90.00
_cell.angle_beta   90.00
_cell.angle_gamma   90.00
#
_symmetry.space_group_name_H-M   'P 1'
#
loop_
_entity.id
_entity.type
_entity.pdbx_description
1 polymer ?
#
loop_
_entity_poly.entity_id
_entity_poly.type
_entity_poly.pdbx_seq_one_letter_code
_entity_poly.pdbx_strand_id
1 'polypeptide(L)'
;MEVVPKDHKKFLADVVWVHEEDDVCIETQEGVKHCKLIAVHAGLEKGKNVREQLEFLKAKDVSVPQVTGLSGRKNVWDIPEELTETVVVSGHHGKLHIEGLRLIIDEGGGLEGNPLAAIVLPSMKIVRDTNNLS
;
A
#
# COMPACT_ATOMS: atom_id res chain seq x y z
N MET A 1 11.48 -32.56 -9.30
CA MET A 1 11.37 -31.39 -8.40
C MET A 1 10.96 -30.22 -9.28
N GLU A 2 9.85 -29.54 -8.99
CA GLU A 2 9.49 -28.32 -9.73
C GLU A 2 10.40 -27.16 -9.27
N VAL A 3 10.86 -26.32 -10.19
CA VAL A 3 11.71 -25.15 -9.87
C VAL A 3 10.97 -24.15 -8.97
N VAL A 4 9.66 -24.02 -9.16
CA VAL A 4 8.77 -23.26 -8.29
C VAL A 4 7.83 -24.24 -7.59
N PRO A 5 7.87 -24.35 -6.25
CA PRO A 5 6.97 -25.20 -5.49
C PRO A 5 5.50 -24.88 -5.75
N LYS A 6 4.63 -25.89 -5.67
CA LYS A 6 3.18 -25.72 -5.85
C LYS A 6 2.59 -24.73 -4.86
N ASP A 7 3.05 -24.75 -3.61
CA ASP A 7 2.59 -23.83 -2.57
C ASP A 7 2.97 -22.38 -2.88
N HIS A 8 4.12 -22.14 -3.53
CA HIS A 8 4.53 -20.79 -3.95
C HIS A 8 3.66 -20.30 -5.10
N LYS A 9 3.30 -21.17 -6.05
CA LYS A 9 2.34 -20.83 -7.13
C LYS A 9 0.97 -20.49 -6.57
N LYS A 10 0.52 -21.27 -5.57
CA LYS A 10 -0.74 -21.01 -4.87
C LYS A 10 -0.71 -19.65 -4.17
N PHE A 11 0.34 -19.37 -3.40
CA PHE A 11 0.53 -18.06 -2.77
C PHE A 11 0.41 -16.91 -3.78
N LEU A 12 1.11 -16.99 -4.92
CA LEU A 12 1.06 -15.96 -5.96
C LEU A 12 -0.33 -15.80 -6.59
N ALA A 13 -1.08 -16.88 -6.76
CA ALA A 13 -2.46 -16.83 -7.27
C ALA A 13 -3.41 -16.14 -6.27
N ASP A 14 -3.15 -16.31 -4.97
CA ASP A 14 -3.97 -15.77 -3.89
C ASP A 14 -3.71 -14.27 -3.61
N VAL A 15 -2.56 -13.71 -4.05
CA VAL A 15 -2.23 -12.28 -3.87
C VAL A 15 -3.31 -11.37 -4.47
N VAL A 16 -3.87 -10.49 -3.64
CA VAL A 16 -4.82 -9.44 -4.06
C VAL A 16 -4.09 -8.21 -4.60
N TRP A 17 -4.70 -7.48 -5.53
CA TRP A 17 -4.13 -6.21 -6.04
C TRP A 17 -4.50 -5.00 -5.17
N VAL A 18 -5.57 -5.13 -4.38
CA VAL A 18 -6.03 -4.14 -3.41
C VAL A 18 -6.66 -4.84 -2.21
N HIS A 19 -6.45 -4.29 -1.02
CA HIS A 19 -7.16 -4.65 0.21
C HIS A 19 -7.89 -3.41 0.74
N GLU A 20 -9.09 -3.62 1.28
CA GLU A 20 -9.91 -2.58 1.91
C GLU A 20 -10.27 -3.01 3.33
N GLU A 21 -10.18 -2.08 4.27
CA GLU A 21 -10.62 -2.25 5.64
C GLU A 21 -11.55 -1.10 6.02
N ASP A 22 -12.70 -1.41 6.61
CA ASP A 22 -13.72 -0.41 6.92
C ASP A 22 -13.38 0.45 8.14
N ASP A 23 -12.63 -0.10 9.09
CA ASP A 23 -12.34 0.58 10.35
C ASP A 23 -10.95 0.24 10.88
N VAL A 24 -10.04 1.23 10.80
CA VAL A 24 -8.72 1.20 11.43
C VAL A 24 -8.52 2.44 12.29
N CYS A 25 -7.84 2.26 13.42
CA CYS A 25 -7.43 3.39 14.26
C CYS A 25 -6.09 3.97 13.77
N ILE A 26 -5.99 5.29 13.70
CA ILE A 26 -4.74 6.03 13.43
C ILE A 26 -4.58 7.18 14.42
N GLU A 27 -3.39 7.32 14.98
CA GLU A 27 -3.05 8.45 15.85
C GLU A 27 -2.68 9.67 15.00
N THR A 28 -3.38 10.77 15.21
CA THR A 28 -3.14 12.06 14.54
C THR A 28 -2.82 13.14 15.57
N GLN A 29 -2.44 14.34 15.12
CA GLN A 29 -2.24 15.47 16.02
C GLN A 29 -3.50 15.86 16.81
N GLU A 30 -4.69 15.49 16.33
CA GLU A 30 -5.98 15.73 16.97
C GLU A 30 -6.42 14.58 17.90
N GLY A 31 -5.58 13.54 18.04
CA GLY A 31 -5.88 12.30 18.76
C GLY A 31 -6.14 11.11 17.83
N VAL A 32 -6.66 10.02 18.40
CA VAL A 32 -6.97 8.79 17.67
C VAL A 32 -8.22 8.98 16.83
N LYS A 33 -8.13 8.66 15.53
CA LYS A 33 -9.23 8.67 14.57
C LYS A 33 -9.52 7.27 14.06
N HIS A 34 -10.79 6.99 13.78
CA HIS A 34 -11.23 5.84 13.02
C HIS A 34 -11.27 6.23 11.54
N CYS A 35 -10.67 5.43 10.67
CA CYS A 35 -10.60 5.68 9.23
C CYS A 35 -10.85 4.39 8.47
N LYS A 36 -11.26 4.51 7.21
CA LYS A 36 -11.12 3.41 6.26
C LYS A 36 -9.66 3.24 5.87
N LEU A 37 -9.27 2.07 5.37
CA LEU A 37 -7.95 1.82 4.82
C LEU A 37 -8.04 1.17 3.45
N ILE A 38 -7.22 1.65 2.51
CA ILE A 38 -6.99 1.04 1.21
C ILE A 38 -5.49 0.74 1.11
N ALA A 39 -5.15 -0.54 0.97
CA ALA A 39 -3.79 -0.96 0.66
C ALA A 39 -3.68 -1.34 -0.82
N VAL A 40 -2.82 -0.63 -1.54
CA VAL A 40 -2.55 -0.86 -2.97
C VAL A 40 -1.08 -0.59 -3.25
N HIS A 41 -0.43 -1.45 -4.03
CA HIS A 41 1.04 -1.50 -4.11
C HIS A 41 1.68 -0.15 -4.46
N ALA A 42 1.19 0.55 -5.49
CA ALA A 42 1.68 1.86 -5.89
C ALA A 42 0.77 3.01 -5.42
N GLY A 43 -0.54 2.92 -5.63
CA GLY A 43 -1.49 3.97 -5.26
C GLY A 43 -2.72 4.00 -6.18
N LEU A 44 -3.48 5.09 -6.14
CA LEU A 44 -4.67 5.32 -6.97
C LEU A 44 -4.49 6.61 -7.79
N GLU A 45 -5.05 6.66 -8.99
CA GLU A 45 -4.93 7.80 -9.89
C GLU A 45 -5.87 8.94 -9.49
N LYS A 46 -5.35 10.18 -9.53
CA LYS A 46 -6.15 11.39 -9.44
C LYS A 46 -7.01 11.61 -10.68
N GLY A 47 -8.17 12.25 -10.49
CA GLY A 47 -9.08 12.60 -11.59
C GLY A 47 -9.79 11.42 -12.24
N LYS A 48 -9.65 10.21 -11.68
CA LYS A 48 -10.38 9.00 -12.07
C LYS A 48 -11.26 8.54 -10.93
N ASN A 49 -12.43 8.00 -11.27
CA ASN A 49 -13.36 7.49 -10.27
C ASN A 49 -12.71 6.41 -9.40
N VAL A 50 -12.74 6.58 -8.09
CA VAL A 50 -12.05 5.66 -7.17
C VAL A 50 -12.73 4.29 -7.17
N ARG A 51 -14.06 4.25 -7.18
CA ARG A 51 -14.80 2.98 -7.17
C ARG A 51 -14.49 2.12 -8.40
N GLU A 52 -14.46 2.71 -9.59
CA GLU A 52 -14.10 1.99 -10.83
C GLU A 52 -12.67 1.44 -10.76
N GLN A 53 -11.72 2.20 -10.22
CA GLN A 53 -10.34 1.72 -10.00
C GLN A 53 -10.30 0.52 -9.05
N LEU A 54 -11.08 0.57 -7.95
CA LEU A 54 -11.14 -0.53 -6.98
C LEU A 54 -11.81 -1.78 -7.55
N GLU A 55 -12.90 -1.63 -8.30
CA GLU A 55 -13.57 -2.75 -8.98
C GLU A 55 -12.63 -3.43 -9.98
N PHE A 56 -11.89 -2.64 -10.77
CA PHE A 56 -10.86 -3.13 -11.68
C PHE A 56 -9.75 -3.92 -10.95
N LEU A 57 -9.23 -3.39 -9.84
CA LEU A 57 -8.17 -4.04 -9.07
C LEU A 57 -8.65 -5.35 -8.41
N LYS A 58 -9.87 -5.37 -7.86
CA LYS A 58 -10.48 -6.58 -7.28
C LYS A 58 -10.70 -7.68 -8.31
N ALA A 59 -11.06 -7.31 -9.53
CA ALA A 59 -11.25 -8.25 -10.62
C ALA A 59 -9.93 -8.88 -11.12
N LYS A 60 -8.77 -8.35 -10.70
CA LYS A 60 -7.44 -8.73 -11.23
C LYS A 60 -7.42 -8.71 -12.76
N ASP A 61 -8.01 -7.66 -13.34
CA ASP A 61 -8.18 -7.58 -14.80
C ASP A 61 -6.83 -7.40 -15.51
N VAL A 62 -6.47 -8.41 -16.30
CA VAL A 62 -5.21 -8.51 -17.05
C VAL A 62 -5.34 -8.06 -18.51
N SER A 63 -6.46 -7.45 -18.90
CA SER A 63 -6.70 -6.96 -20.27
C SER A 63 -5.87 -5.72 -20.62
N VAL A 64 -5.32 -5.02 -19.63
CA VAL A 64 -4.48 -3.84 -19.81
C VAL A 64 -2.99 -4.20 -19.83
N PRO A 65 -2.17 -3.51 -20.65
CA PRO A 65 -0.74 -3.79 -20.73
C PRO A 65 0.03 -3.40 -19.46
N GLN A 66 -0.50 -2.46 -18.68
CA GLN A 66 0.12 -1.97 -17.46
C GLN A 66 -0.93 -1.53 -16.44
N VAL A 67 -0.87 -2.10 -15.25
CA VAL A 67 -1.81 -1.80 -14.15
C VAL A 67 -1.28 -0.64 -13.33
N THR A 68 -1.87 0.54 -13.48
CA THR A 68 -1.39 1.76 -12.83
C THR A 68 -1.32 1.66 -11.30
N GLY A 69 -2.27 0.98 -10.67
CA GLY A 69 -2.26 0.77 -9.21
C GLY A 69 -1.07 -0.07 -8.71
N LEU A 70 -0.36 -0.75 -9.60
CA LEU A 70 0.81 -1.57 -9.28
C LEU A 70 2.11 -0.99 -9.84
N SER A 71 2.07 -0.15 -10.87
CA SER A 71 3.28 0.35 -11.55
C SER A 71 3.42 1.86 -11.60
N GLY A 72 2.37 2.62 -11.25
CA GLY A 72 2.33 4.07 -11.31
C GLY A 72 3.42 4.73 -10.47
N ARG A 73 3.73 5.99 -10.76
CA ARG A 73 4.75 6.78 -10.03
C ARG A 73 4.12 8.07 -9.52
N LYS A 74 4.45 9.21 -10.13
CA LYS A 74 3.91 10.53 -9.75
C LYS A 74 2.38 10.59 -9.82
N ASN A 75 1.77 9.89 -10.77
CA ASN A 75 0.32 9.89 -10.99
C ASN A 75 -0.49 9.13 -9.91
N VAL A 76 0.17 8.37 -9.04
CA VAL A 76 -0.47 7.62 -7.92
C VAL A 76 0.17 7.97 -6.56
N TRP A 77 0.93 9.06 -6.52
CA TRP A 77 1.66 9.46 -5.32
C TRP A 77 0.71 10.00 -4.25
N ASP A 78 -0.16 10.95 -4.58
CA ASP A 78 -1.08 11.53 -3.60
C ASP A 78 -2.43 10.79 -3.55
N ILE A 79 -3.21 11.08 -2.49
CA ILE A 79 -4.58 10.57 -2.34
C ILE A 79 -5.50 11.24 -3.37
N PRO A 80 -6.36 10.48 -4.09
CA PRO A 80 -7.42 11.04 -4.92
C PRO A 80 -8.41 11.89 -4.13
N GLU A 81 -8.93 12.96 -4.73
CA GLU A 81 -9.81 13.95 -4.08
C GLU A 81 -11.11 13.35 -3.51
N GLU A 82 -11.58 12.23 -4.07
CA GLU A 82 -12.78 11.52 -3.60
C GLU A 82 -12.61 10.88 -2.21
N LEU A 83 -11.39 10.77 -1.68
CA LEU A 83 -11.08 10.12 -0.41
C LEU A 83 -10.70 11.15 0.67
N THR A 84 -11.62 11.42 1.61
CA THR A 84 -11.45 12.46 2.65
C THR A 84 -11.18 11.93 4.06
N GLU A 85 -11.38 10.63 4.32
CA GLU A 85 -11.15 9.98 5.63
C GLU A 85 -10.64 8.53 5.46
N THR A 86 -9.71 8.35 4.52
CA THR A 86 -9.21 7.03 4.13
C THR A 86 -7.70 7.01 4.14
N VAL A 87 -7.13 6.10 4.92
CA VAL A 87 -5.71 5.79 4.88
C VAL A 87 -5.41 5.10 3.56
N VAL A 88 -4.49 5.65 2.76
CA VAL A 88 -4.01 5.00 1.54
C VAL A 88 -2.57 4.59 1.77
N VAL A 89 -2.34 3.28 1.91
CA VAL A 89 -1.02 2.70 2.17
C VAL A 89 -0.46 2.00 0.93
N SER A 90 0.82 2.27 0.64
CA SER A 90 1.54 1.74 -0.52
C SER A 90 2.99 1.42 -0.17
N GLY A 91 3.63 0.60 -1.01
CA GLY A 91 5.08 0.41 -1.02
C GLY A 91 5.66 1.06 -2.27
N HIS A 92 6.36 0.27 -3.11
CA HIS A 92 6.71 0.51 -4.54
C HIS A 92 7.66 1.68 -4.86
N HIS A 93 7.53 2.80 -4.17
CA HIS A 93 8.15 4.06 -4.57
C HIS A 93 9.62 4.21 -4.14
N GLY A 94 10.20 3.20 -3.48
CA GLY A 94 11.56 3.25 -2.96
C GLY A 94 11.79 4.37 -1.96
N LYS A 95 10.74 4.73 -1.20
CA LYS A 95 10.76 5.79 -0.18
C LYS A 95 9.93 5.39 1.04
N LEU A 96 10.34 5.92 2.19
CA LEU A 96 9.49 6.06 3.37
C LEU A 96 8.93 7.48 3.39
N HIS A 97 7.63 7.65 3.19
CA HIS A 97 6.93 8.94 3.20
C HIS A 97 5.62 8.83 3.98
N ILE A 98 5.42 9.74 4.93
CA ILE A 98 4.22 9.80 5.77
C ILE A 98 3.70 11.23 5.70
N GLU A 99 2.49 11.39 5.18
CA GLU A 99 1.84 12.69 5.07
C GLU A 99 0.34 12.55 5.32
N GLY A 100 -0.09 12.90 6.54
CA GLY A 100 -1.46 12.71 6.98
C GLY A 100 -1.89 11.24 6.84
N LEU A 101 -2.92 11.00 6.02
CA LEU A 101 -3.46 9.67 5.75
C LEU A 101 -2.76 8.94 4.58
N ARG A 102 -1.75 9.57 3.95
CA ARG A 102 -0.97 8.95 2.87
C ARG A 102 0.29 8.30 3.44
N LEU A 103 0.36 6.98 3.34
CA LEU A 103 1.46 6.18 3.86
C LEU A 103 2.18 5.48 2.70
N ILE A 104 3.46 5.78 2.49
CA ILE A 104 4.31 5.09 1.52
C ILE A 104 5.46 4.46 2.30
N ILE A 105 5.47 3.13 2.40
CA ILE A 105 6.34 2.34 3.27
C ILE A 105 7.20 1.42 2.39
N ASP A 106 8.24 1.98 1.77
CA ASP A 106 9.19 1.25 0.94
C ASP A 106 10.60 1.83 1.07
N GLU A 107 11.09 1.93 2.30
CA GLU A 107 12.44 2.47 2.58
C GLU A 107 13.55 1.66 1.88
N GLY A 108 13.35 0.35 1.75
CA GLY A 108 14.29 -0.57 1.14
C GLY A 108 14.47 -0.35 -0.35
N GLY A 109 13.37 -0.23 -1.11
CA GLY A 109 13.41 -0.10 -2.57
C GLY A 109 14.13 -1.26 -3.29
N GLY A 110 14.29 -2.41 -2.63
CA GLY A 110 15.04 -3.56 -3.14
C GLY A 110 16.56 -3.42 -3.12
N LEU A 111 17.11 -2.44 -2.40
CA LEU A 111 18.56 -2.22 -2.28
C LEU A 111 19.11 -2.89 -1.00
N GLU A 112 20.18 -3.68 -1.14
CA GLU A 112 20.77 -4.49 -0.05
C GLU A 112 21.18 -3.68 1.19
N GLY A 113 21.61 -2.42 1.01
CA GLY A 113 22.04 -1.55 2.10
C GLY A 113 20.92 -0.75 2.78
N ASN A 114 19.69 -0.79 2.25
CA ASN A 114 18.58 -0.02 2.80
C ASN A 114 17.71 -0.89 3.71
N PRO A 115 17.22 -0.36 4.84
CA PRO A 115 16.41 -1.14 5.77
C PRO A 115 15.03 -1.45 5.19
N LEU A 116 14.48 -2.59 5.61
CA LEU A 116 13.06 -2.89 5.43
C LEU A 116 12.28 -2.26 6.58
N ALA A 117 11.33 -1.39 6.25
CA ALA A 117 10.49 -0.70 7.21
C ALA A 117 9.05 -1.22 7.22
N ALA A 118 8.42 -1.16 8.39
CA ALA A 118 6.99 -1.34 8.60
C ALA A 118 6.45 -0.17 9.43
N ILE A 119 5.18 0.17 9.23
CA ILE A 119 4.44 1.11 10.08
C ILE A 119 3.44 0.34 10.95
N VAL A 120 3.37 0.70 12.22
CA VAL A 120 2.43 0.10 13.19
C VAL A 120 1.32 1.10 13.48
N LEU A 121 0.08 0.70 13.19
CA LEU A 121 -1.11 1.45 13.60
C LEU A 121 -1.62 0.93 14.96
N PRO A 122 -2.18 1.80 15.84
CA PRO A 122 -2.50 3.21 15.59
C PRO A 122 -1.33 4.19 15.77
N SER A 123 -0.25 3.80 16.45
CA SER A 123 0.80 4.72 16.93
C SER A 123 1.67 5.37 15.84
N MET A 124 1.51 4.97 14.59
CA MET A 124 2.33 5.41 13.46
C MET A 124 3.83 5.13 13.63
N LYS A 125 4.19 4.21 14.55
CA LYS A 125 5.58 3.88 14.84
C LYS A 125 6.20 3.15 13.65
N ILE A 126 7.35 3.64 13.20
CA ILE A 126 8.17 2.94 12.21
C ILE A 126 9.08 1.95 12.92
N VAL A 127 9.03 0.71 12.45
CA VAL A 127 9.90 -0.39 12.87
C VAL A 127 10.72 -0.83 11.67
N ARG A 128 12.01 -1.08 11.88
CA ARG A 128 12.93 -1.54 10.85
C ARG A 128 13.54 -2.89 11.25
N ASP A 129 13.92 -3.68 10.25
CA ASP A 129 14.71 -4.90 10.44
C ASP A 129 16.04 -4.65 11.17
N THR A 130 16.61 -3.46 11.00
CA THR A 130 17.85 -3.01 11.67
C THR A 130 17.65 -2.48 13.10
N ASN A 131 16.42 -2.47 13.63
CA ASN A 131 16.19 -2.04 15.00
C ASN A 131 16.58 -3.12 16.01
N ASN A 132 17.35 -2.72 17.03
CA ASN A 132 17.60 -3.53 18.22
C ASN A 132 16.59 -3.15 19.30
N LEU A 133 15.43 -3.80 19.29
CA LEU A 133 14.39 -3.61 20.30
C LEU A 133 14.59 -4.62 21.44
N SER A 134 14.63 -4.12 22.68
CA SER A 134 14.67 -4.90 23.93
C SER A 134 13.40 -4.70 24.73
#